data_AF-A0A419FUW1-F1
#
_entry.id   AF-A0A419FUW1-F1
#
_cell.length_a   1.000
_cell.length_b   1.000
_cell.length_c   1.000
_cell.angle_alpha   90.00
_cell.angle_beta   90.00
_cell.angle_gamma   90.00
#
_symmetry.space_group_name_H-M   'P 1'
#
loop_
_entity.id
_entity.type
_entity.pdbx_description
1 polymer ?
#
loop_
_entity_poly.entity_id
_entity_poly.type
_entity_poly.pdbx_seq_one_letter_code
_entity_poly.pdbx_strand_id
1 'polypeptide(L)'
;MTVIGFNFEKITAEKKTPVKGKISINNNVNITKVEDTKVVVTKDKQTALTFKFKYTTSYEPAIGSIELEGDVLWIDTAAKNKEIMANWKKDKTLPKDINLFILNQILTKGAIEALVLSQTINLPPPVQLPRAKEKV
;
A
#
# COMPACT_ATOMS: atom_id res chain seq x y z
N MET A 1 -1.76 -16.10 -11.32
CA MET A 1 -1.52 -15.11 -10.25
C MET A 1 -0.27 -14.30 -10.55
N THR A 2 -0.44 -13.07 -11.04
CA THR A 2 0.68 -12.15 -11.27
C THR A 2 0.21 -10.71 -11.02
N VAL A 3 0.96 -9.95 -10.23
CA VAL A 3 0.83 -8.48 -10.19
C VAL A 3 1.57 -7.93 -11.39
N ILE A 4 0.87 -7.16 -12.23
CA ILE A 4 1.41 -6.66 -13.49
C ILE A 4 1.68 -5.15 -13.41
N GLY A 5 1.02 -4.46 -12.47
CA GLY A 5 1.21 -3.04 -12.25
C GLY A 5 1.03 -2.68 -10.79
N PHE A 6 1.80 -1.69 -10.34
CA PHE A 6 1.63 -1.05 -9.05
C PHE A 6 1.93 0.43 -9.24
N ASN A 7 0.95 1.29 -8.97
CA ASN A 7 1.06 2.72 -9.20
C ASN A 7 0.63 3.49 -7.96
N PHE A 8 1.23 4.66 -7.77
CA PHE A 8 0.72 5.66 -6.83
C PHE A 8 -0.04 6.72 -7.63
N GLU A 9 -1.32 6.93 -7.31
CA GLU A 9 -2.17 7.95 -7.91
C GLU A 9 -1.98 9.30 -7.20
N LYS A 10 -1.75 9.27 -5.87
CA LYS A 10 -1.59 10.47 -5.06
C LYS A 10 -0.64 10.24 -3.90
N ILE A 11 0.26 11.19 -3.68
CA ILE A 11 1.21 11.19 -2.58
C ILE A 11 1.04 12.51 -1.83
N THR A 12 0.76 12.43 -0.53
CA THR A 12 0.69 13.58 0.37
C THR A 12 1.66 13.34 1.52
N ALA A 13 2.55 14.30 1.77
CA ALA A 13 3.45 14.25 2.91
C ALA A 13 3.45 15.61 3.59
N GLU A 14 3.15 15.65 4.88
CA GLU A 14 3.03 16.89 5.64
C GLU A 14 3.80 16.77 6.96
N LYS A 15 4.61 17.78 7.26
CA LYS A 15 5.25 17.98 8.57
C LYS A 15 4.64 19.22 9.21
N LYS A 16 3.99 19.05 10.35
CA LYS A 16 3.21 20.10 11.03
C LYS A 16 4.01 20.79 12.12
N THR A 17 4.64 20.02 13.00
CA THR A 17 5.26 20.57 14.21
C THR A 17 6.71 20.08 14.38
N PRO A 18 7.57 20.87 15.02
CA PRO A 18 8.90 20.42 15.38
C PRO A 18 8.81 19.25 16.37
N VAL A 19 9.61 18.22 16.10
CA VAL A 19 9.67 16.99 16.88
C VAL A 19 10.05 17.29 18.34
N LYS A 20 9.12 17.06 19.28
CA LYS A 20 9.38 17.16 20.72
C LYS A 20 8.81 15.94 21.44
N GLY A 21 9.67 15.22 22.19
CA GLY A 21 9.25 14.10 23.05
C GLY A 21 9.25 12.73 22.38
N LYS A 22 8.50 11.79 22.97
CA LYS A 22 8.34 10.43 22.45
C LYS A 22 7.43 10.45 21.24
N ILE A 23 7.90 9.89 20.13
CA ILE A 23 7.18 9.81 18.87
C ILE A 23 6.58 8.42 18.73
N SER A 24 5.28 8.35 18.48
CA SER A 24 4.64 7.10 18.04
C SER A 24 4.41 7.17 16.54
N ILE A 25 4.73 6.08 15.84
CA ILE A 25 4.56 5.96 14.40
C ILE A 25 3.57 4.82 14.16
N ASN A 26 2.46 5.13 13.50
CA ASN A 26 1.47 4.13 13.13
C ASN A 26 1.38 4.02 11.61
N ASN A 27 1.54 2.80 11.09
CA ASN A 27 1.41 2.50 9.67
C ASN A 27 0.12 1.70 9.45
N ASN A 28 -0.75 2.18 8.57
CA ASN A 28 -2.01 1.53 8.25
C ASN A 28 -2.15 1.34 6.74
N VAL A 29 -2.76 0.23 6.33
CA VAL A 29 -3.09 -0.06 4.93
C VAL A 29 -4.55 -0.41 4.84
N ASN A 30 -5.23 0.24 3.89
CA ASN A 30 -6.63 -0.02 3.61
C ASN A 30 -6.85 -0.21 2.11
N ILE A 31 -7.55 -1.28 1.72
CA ILE A 31 -8.00 -1.48 0.35
C ILE A 31 -9.35 -0.80 0.21
N THR A 32 -9.42 0.25 -0.59
CA THR A 32 -10.60 1.12 -0.69
C THR A 32 -11.59 0.62 -1.73
N LYS A 33 -11.11 0.03 -2.83
CA LYS A 33 -11.96 -0.40 -3.95
C LYS A 33 -11.34 -1.55 -4.73
N VAL A 34 -12.18 -2.36 -5.36
CA VAL A 34 -11.79 -3.39 -6.34
C VAL A 34 -12.65 -3.23 -7.58
N GLU A 35 -12.01 -3.11 -8.74
CA GLU A 35 -12.67 -2.83 -10.03
C GLU A 35 -12.19 -3.79 -11.12
N ASP A 36 -13.10 -4.19 -12.01
CA ASP A 36 -12.76 -4.93 -13.22
C ASP A 36 -12.14 -3.97 -14.25
N THR A 37 -10.91 -4.23 -14.67
CA THR A 37 -10.23 -3.46 -15.71
C THR A 37 -9.84 -4.39 -16.85
N LYS A 38 -10.22 -4.04 -18.08
CA LYS A 38 -9.75 -4.79 -19.26
C LYS A 38 -8.34 -4.33 -19.58
N VAL A 39 -7.38 -5.24 -19.53
CA VAL A 39 -5.97 -4.92 -19.80
C VAL A 39 -5.51 -5.75 -21.00
N VAL A 40 -4.87 -5.08 -21.94
CA VAL A 40 -4.23 -5.74 -23.08
C VAL A 40 -2.78 -6.00 -22.68
N VAL A 41 -2.53 -7.12 -22.00
CA VAL A 41 -1.18 -7.52 -21.61
C VAL A 41 -0.45 -8.25 -22.76
N THR A 42 -1.21 -8.88 -23.67
CA THR A 42 -0.73 -9.48 -24.92
C THR A 42 -1.81 -9.37 -26.01
N LYS A 43 -1.66 -10.02 -27.17
CA LYS A 43 -2.68 -10.07 -28.24
C LYS A 43 -4.06 -10.56 -27.75
N ASP A 44 -4.11 -11.23 -26.60
CA ASP A 44 -5.35 -11.64 -25.95
C ASP A 44 -5.81 -10.61 -24.89
N LYS A 45 -7.07 -10.19 -25.02
CA LYS A 45 -7.74 -9.32 -24.03
C LYS A 45 -7.99 -10.15 -22.76
N GLN A 46 -7.26 -9.86 -21.69
CA GLN A 46 -7.51 -10.45 -20.37
C GLN A 46 -8.22 -9.44 -19.46
N THR A 47 -9.14 -9.94 -18.64
CA THR A 47 -9.76 -9.14 -17.57
C THR A 47 -8.83 -9.15 -16.36
N ALA A 48 -8.39 -7.98 -15.93
CA ALA A 48 -7.61 -7.76 -14.71
C ALA A 48 -8.51 -7.20 -13.60
N LEU A 49 -8.05 -7.32 -12.36
CA LEU A 49 -8.62 -6.63 -11.21
C LEU A 49 -7.69 -5.52 -10.76
N THR A 50 -8.28 -4.36 -10.51
CA THR A 50 -7.59 -3.17 -10.00
C THR A 50 -7.99 -2.98 -8.54
N PHE A 51 -7.02 -3.07 -7.64
CA PHE A 51 -7.19 -2.88 -6.20
C PHE A 51 -6.71 -1.49 -5.82
N LYS A 52 -7.64 -0.57 -5.58
CA LYS A 52 -7.29 0.75 -5.03
C LYS A 52 -6.99 0.64 -3.55
N PHE A 53 -5.91 1.26 -3.13
CA PHE A 53 -5.45 1.23 -1.75
C PHE A 53 -5.10 2.62 -1.24
N LYS A 54 -5.07 2.74 0.09
CA LYS A 54 -4.56 3.87 0.83
C LYS A 54 -3.61 3.34 1.91
N TYR A 55 -2.37 3.79 1.84
CA TYR A 55 -1.33 3.58 2.85
C TYR A 55 -1.15 4.89 3.63
N THR A 56 -1.18 4.81 4.95
CA THR A 56 -1.05 5.99 5.82
C THR A 56 -0.02 5.73 6.91
N THR A 57 0.94 6.64 7.03
CA THR A 57 1.83 6.75 8.19
C THR A 57 1.48 7.99 8.98
N SER A 58 1.10 7.83 10.24
CA SER A 58 0.81 8.94 11.15
C SER A 58 1.88 9.05 12.23
N TYR A 59 2.32 10.28 12.52
CA TYR A 59 3.31 10.58 13.55
C TYR A 59 2.65 11.35 14.69
N GLU A 60 2.56 10.73 15.87
CA GLU A 60 1.97 11.31 17.06
C GLU A 60 3.02 11.96 17.98
N PRO A 61 2.68 13.05 18.70
CA PRO A 61 1.39 13.75 18.72
C PRO A 61 1.30 14.86 17.65
N ALA A 62 0.74 14.56 16.47
CA ALA A 62 0.55 15.47 15.35
C ALA A 62 1.85 16.13 14.81
N ILE A 63 2.91 15.34 14.68
CA ILE A 63 4.19 15.78 14.10
C ILE A 63 4.07 15.89 12.57
N GLY A 64 3.33 14.96 11.97
CA GLY A 64 3.14 14.89 10.53
C GLY A 64 2.41 13.64 10.11
N SER A 65 2.17 13.52 8.80
CA SER A 65 1.56 12.33 8.20
C SER A 65 2.03 12.17 6.76
N ILE A 66 2.08 10.91 6.32
CA ILE A 66 2.32 10.52 4.94
C ILE A 66 1.13 9.68 4.50
N GLU A 67 0.50 10.06 3.40
CA GLU A 67 -0.61 9.35 2.79
C GLU A 67 -0.28 9.04 1.33
N LEU A 68 -0.29 7.76 0.99
CA LEU A 68 -0.06 7.24 -0.35
C LEU A 68 -1.34 6.55 -0.81
N GLU A 69 -1.93 7.03 -1.89
CA GLU A 69 -3.07 6.41 -2.54
C GLU A 69 -2.64 5.91 -3.91
N GLY A 70 -3.15 4.75 -4.30
CA GLY A 70 -2.71 4.10 -5.53
C GLY A 70 -3.52 2.86 -5.86
N ASP A 71 -3.02 2.12 -6.83
CA ASP A 71 -3.67 0.91 -7.32
C ASP A 71 -2.67 -0.23 -7.58
N VAL A 72 -3.16 -1.45 -7.37
CA VAL A 72 -2.47 -2.69 -7.74
C VAL A 72 -3.26 -3.37 -8.84
N LEU A 73 -2.60 -3.62 -9.97
CA LEU A 73 -3.18 -4.33 -11.09
C LEU A 73 -2.82 -5.81 -11.02
N TRP A 74 -3.84 -6.64 -10.95
CA TRP A 74 -3.75 -8.08 -10.73
C TRP A 74 -4.38 -8.85 -11.89
N ILE A 75 -3.69 -9.88 -12.38
CA ILE A 75 -4.25 -10.81 -13.34
C ILE A 75 -4.21 -12.24 -12.80
N ASP A 76 -5.34 -12.90 -12.99
CA ASP A 76 -5.51 -14.31 -12.73
C ASP A 76 -6.56 -14.91 -13.67
N THR A 77 -6.90 -16.19 -13.47
CA THR A 77 -7.95 -16.85 -14.24
C THR A 77 -9.30 -16.13 -14.13
N ALA A 78 -10.10 -16.17 -15.19
CA ALA A 78 -11.42 -15.54 -15.21
C ALA A 78 -12.36 -16.05 -14.11
N ALA A 79 -12.21 -17.31 -13.68
CA ALA A 79 -12.96 -17.89 -12.58
C ALA A 79 -12.61 -17.22 -11.23
N LYS A 80 -11.31 -17.13 -10.90
CA LYS A 80 -10.81 -16.45 -9.71
C LYS A 80 -11.22 -14.97 -9.68
N ASN A 81 -11.11 -14.26 -10.80
CA ASN A 81 -11.47 -12.84 -10.84
C ASN A 81 -12.96 -12.62 -10.52
N LYS A 82 -13.85 -13.47 -11.05
CA LYS A 82 -15.29 -13.42 -10.73
C LYS A 82 -15.56 -13.72 -9.26
N GLU A 83 -14.88 -14.71 -8.69
CA GLU A 83 -15.01 -15.07 -7.27
C GLU A 83 -14.59 -13.90 -6.36
N ILE A 84 -13.44 -13.29 -6.63
CA ILE A 84 -12.93 -12.15 -5.87
C ILE A 84 -13.93 -10.98 -5.94
N MET A 85 -14.44 -10.68 -7.13
CA MET A 85 -15.41 -9.60 -7.31
C MET A 85 -16.75 -9.90 -6.62
N ALA A 86 -17.20 -11.15 -6.61
CA ALA A 86 -18.40 -11.54 -5.88
C ALA A 86 -18.23 -11.38 -4.36
N ASN A 87 -17.10 -11.86 -3.81
CA ASN A 87 -16.77 -11.74 -2.40
C ASN A 87 -16.63 -10.27 -1.97
N TRP A 88 -15.97 -9.45 -2.80
CA TRP A 88 -15.82 -8.03 -2.52
C TRP A 88 -17.16 -7.29 -2.55
N LYS A 89 -18.05 -7.60 -3.50
CA LYS A 89 -19.39 -6.99 -3.58
C LYS A 89 -20.29 -7.39 -2.42
N LYS A 90 -20.17 -8.63 -1.94
CA LYS A 90 -21.01 -9.17 -0.86
C LYS A 90 -20.56 -8.68 0.51
N ASP A 91 -19.29 -8.88 0.82
CA ASP A 91 -18.77 -8.73 2.19
C ASP A 91 -17.63 -7.70 2.30
N LYS A 92 -17.20 -7.09 1.18
CA LYS A 92 -15.96 -6.27 1.10
C LYS A 92 -14.73 -7.00 1.65
N THR A 93 -14.72 -8.32 1.51
CA THR A 93 -13.60 -9.15 1.91
C THR A 93 -12.95 -9.77 0.68
N LEU A 94 -11.65 -9.99 0.79
CA LEU A 94 -10.86 -10.70 -0.21
C LEU A 94 -10.53 -12.10 0.31
N PRO A 95 -10.39 -13.10 -0.58
CA PRO A 95 -9.81 -14.39 -0.22
C PRO A 95 -8.51 -14.21 0.56
N LYS A 96 -8.30 -14.97 1.64
CA LYS A 96 -7.19 -14.74 2.59
C LYS A 96 -5.82 -14.76 1.93
N ASP A 97 -5.60 -15.67 0.99
CA ASP A 97 -4.38 -15.80 0.18
C ASP A 97 -4.09 -14.52 -0.60
N ILE A 98 -5.12 -13.99 -1.28
CA ILE A 98 -5.02 -12.80 -2.13
C ILE A 98 -4.87 -11.55 -1.27
N ASN A 99 -5.65 -11.45 -0.19
CA ASN A 99 -5.58 -10.33 0.73
C ASN A 99 -4.18 -10.18 1.32
N LEU A 100 -3.63 -11.27 1.86
CA LEU A 100 -2.29 -11.25 2.46
C LEU A 100 -1.23 -10.89 1.43
N PHE A 101 -1.34 -11.42 0.21
CA PHE A 101 -0.42 -11.10 -0.87
C PHE A 101 -0.46 -9.60 -1.22
N ILE A 102 -1.64 -9.05 -1.49
CA ILE A 102 -1.82 -7.63 -1.87
C ILE A 102 -1.37 -6.71 -0.74
N LEU A 103 -1.77 -7.00 0.50
CA LEU A 103 -1.36 -6.22 1.66
C LEU A 103 0.16 -6.20 1.83
N ASN A 104 0.85 -7.33 1.69
CA ASN A 104 2.31 -7.37 1.79
C ASN A 104 2.99 -6.57 0.67
N GLN A 105 2.46 -6.60 -0.55
CA GLN A 105 2.98 -5.77 -1.65
C GLN A 105 2.81 -4.27 -1.36
N ILE A 106 1.62 -3.86 -0.91
CA ILE A 106 1.34 -2.46 -0.55
C ILE A 106 2.21 -2.03 0.64
N LEU A 107 2.33 -2.86 1.68
CA LEU A 107 3.16 -2.58 2.84
C LEU A 107 4.63 -2.40 2.45
N THR A 108 5.17 -3.30 1.62
CA THR A 108 6.58 -3.23 1.22
C THR A 108 6.85 -1.96 0.42
N LYS A 109 6.07 -1.70 -0.64
CA LYS A 109 6.27 -0.53 -1.50
C LYS A 109 5.93 0.78 -0.79
N GLY A 110 4.83 0.79 -0.04
CA GLY A 110 4.41 1.94 0.76
C GLY A 110 5.41 2.30 1.86
N ALA A 111 5.99 1.31 2.53
CA ALA A 111 7.03 1.55 3.54
C ALA A 111 8.32 2.13 2.93
N ILE A 112 8.74 1.64 1.75
CA ILE A 112 9.90 2.19 1.03
C ILE A 112 9.63 3.65 0.64
N GLU A 113 8.48 3.93 0.04
CA GLU A 113 8.15 5.29 -0.39
C GLU A 113 7.98 6.23 0.81
N ALA A 114 7.30 5.79 1.87
CA ALA A 114 7.16 6.54 3.10
C ALA A 114 8.52 6.83 3.76
N LEU A 115 9.49 5.91 3.66
CA LEU A 115 10.85 6.13 4.13
C LEU A 115 11.53 7.27 3.35
N VAL A 116 11.48 7.23 2.01
CA VAL A 116 12.06 8.28 1.15
C VAL A 116 11.41 9.65 1.42
N LEU A 117 10.08 9.68 1.53
CA LEU A 117 9.33 10.90 1.82
C LEU A 117 9.65 11.42 3.22
N SER A 118 9.70 10.54 4.23
CA SER A 118 10.05 10.94 5.60
C SER A 118 11.42 11.62 5.65
N GLN A 119 12.40 11.12 4.89
CA GLN A 119 13.70 11.75 4.78
C GLN A 119 13.61 13.14 4.11
N THR A 120 12.82 13.26 3.05
CA THR A 120 12.64 14.51 2.29
C THR A 120 12.03 15.61 3.14
N ILE A 121 11.01 15.30 3.93
CA ILE A 121 10.34 16.27 4.83
C ILE A 121 10.93 16.28 6.25
N ASN A 122 12.04 15.56 6.48
CA ASN A 122 12.74 15.49 7.75
C ASN A 122 11.82 15.06 8.92
N LEU A 123 11.06 13.99 8.69
CA LEU A 123 10.37 13.20 9.69
C LEU A 123 11.22 11.96 10.06
N PRO A 124 11.03 11.39 11.25
CA PRO A 124 11.67 10.14 11.62
C PRO A 124 11.35 9.01 10.63
N PRO A 125 12.25 8.05 10.41
CA PRO A 125 11.96 6.89 9.58
C PRO A 125 10.73 6.11 10.08
N PRO A 126 9.76 5.78 9.21
CA PRO A 126 8.55 5.07 9.60
C PRO A 126 8.78 3.57 9.87
N VAL A 127 9.96 3.08 9.53
CA VAL A 127 10.41 1.70 9.70
C VAL A 127 11.72 1.68 10.48
N GLN A 128 11.96 0.60 11.22
CA GLN A 128 13.22 0.41 11.91
C GLN A 128 14.32 0.15 10.88
N LEU A 129 15.26 1.08 10.76
CA LEU A 129 16.44 0.90 9.93
C LEU A 129 17.44 -0.04 10.63
N PRO A 130 18.12 -0.93 9.88
CA PRO A 130 19.18 -1.73 10.44
C PRO A 130 20.28 -0.82 10.99
N ARG A 131 20.72 -1.10 12.23
CA ARG A 131 21.83 -0.41 12.87
C ARG A 131 22.94 -1.43 13.11
N ALA A 132 24.16 -1.11 12.68
CA ALA A 132 25.33 -1.85 13.14
C ALA A 132 25.40 -1.67 14.66
N LYS A 133 25.43 -2.79 15.39
CA LYS A 133 25.77 -2.79 16.81
C LYS A 133 27.24 -3.13 16.91
N GLU A 134 27.99 -2.32 17.65
CA GLU A 134 29.35 -2.67 18.02
C GLU A 134 29.31 -3.99 18.81
N LYS A 135 30.18 -4.94 18.45
CA LYS A 135 30.31 -6.18 19.23
C LYS A 135 30.98 -5.80 20.55
N VAL A 136 30.18 -5.73 21.62
CA VAL A 136 30.67 -5.68 23.00
C VAL A 136 31.16 -7.07 23.40
#